data_AF-A0A6P8B9J7-F1
#
_entry.id   AF-A0A6P8B9J7-F1
#
_cell.length_a   1.000
_cell.length_b   1.000
_cell.length_c   1.000
_cell.angle_alpha   90.00
_cell.angle_beta   90.00
_cell.angle_gamma   90.00
#
_symmetry.space_group_name_H-M   'P 1'
#
loop_
_entity.id
_entity.type
_entity.pdbx_description
1 polymer ?
#
loop_
_entity_poly.entity_id
_entity_poly.type
_entity_poly.pdbx_seq_one_letter_code
_entity_poly.pdbx_strand_id
1 'polypeptide(L)'
;MLRAKRIFAISAVLILYLILQVWHKISCDKRLRFDHLEQSISNATLGFQKILVINLPSRTDRRDAISLAAALTNFTVAYMPGIDGSEVQERVLPTDSRDKHIRKGNIGSWRAHINALRTIVEQDLTTALILEDDVDWDVRLKSQLQLFAAASRAYLQPLKSNPSQTLTQAAVVVPLPSAPDTLPPSTSPYGDGWDVLWLGHCGVDTTRRDHHQLQILLPDDPTVPAPKHLKAHPFAAEPDALATLHPPHTRVVHAAAGNVCSNGYAVSRRGARRLLHALGIESFTTGFDLMLRDWCDQGVSGGGGGAAAAAAAGRACLTVQPPLFSHFAVGGGSDIQGLGGGYAGRRRGSAYVRLSVWRNLGGLSEGKGVDELVDQWPSG
;
A
#
# COMPACT_ATOMS: atom_id res chain seq x y z
N MET A 1 47.35 -34.90 33.10
CA MET A 1 45.89 -34.83 32.82
C MET A 1 45.18 -33.59 33.40
N LEU A 2 45.45 -33.16 34.65
CA LEU A 2 44.73 -32.02 35.27
C LEU A 2 44.91 -30.66 34.56
N ARG A 3 46.13 -30.34 34.09
CA ARG A 3 46.43 -29.08 33.37
C ARG A 3 45.67 -28.97 32.04
N ALA A 4 45.61 -30.05 31.26
CA ALA A 4 44.88 -30.09 29.99
C ALA A 4 43.37 -29.87 30.19
N LYS A 5 42.78 -30.48 31.23
CA LYS A 5 41.36 -30.26 31.59
C LYS A 5 41.07 -28.81 31.98
N ARG A 6 41.98 -28.15 32.71
CA ARG A 6 41.84 -26.72 33.07
C ARG A 6 41.95 -25.81 31.86
N ILE A 7 42.90 -26.06 30.95
CA ILE A 7 43.03 -25.27 29.71
C ILE A 7 41.78 -25.41 28.85
N PHE A 8 41.25 -26.64 28.68
CA PHE A 8 40.02 -26.87 27.93
C PHE A 8 38.81 -26.15 28.55
N ALA A 9 38.67 -26.18 29.88
CA ALA A 9 37.59 -25.47 30.57
C ALA A 9 37.69 -23.94 30.40
N ILE A 10 38.89 -23.37 30.50
CA ILE A 10 39.12 -21.93 30.28
C ILE A 10 38.80 -21.55 28.82
N SER A 11 39.26 -22.35 27.84
CA SER A 11 38.95 -22.12 26.43
C SER A 11 37.45 -22.22 26.15
N ALA A 12 36.75 -23.20 26.73
CA ALA A 12 35.30 -23.34 26.58
C ALA A 12 34.54 -22.14 27.15
N VAL A 13 34.95 -21.61 28.31
CA VAL A 13 34.36 -20.41 28.91
C VAL A 13 34.64 -19.17 28.06
N LEU A 14 35.87 -19.01 27.54
CA LEU A 14 36.22 -17.90 26.65
C LEU A 14 35.44 -17.96 25.34
N ILE A 15 35.30 -19.14 24.74
CA ILE A 15 34.49 -19.35 23.53
C ILE A 15 33.03 -19.01 23.81
N LEU A 16 32.45 -19.51 24.91
CA LEU A 16 31.08 -19.20 25.29
C LEU A 16 30.89 -17.69 25.53
N TYR A 17 31.82 -17.03 26.21
CA TYR A 17 31.80 -15.59 26.43
C TYR A 17 31.85 -14.82 25.09
N LEU A 18 32.73 -15.20 24.17
CA LEU A 18 32.81 -14.59 22.84
C LEU A 18 31.51 -14.82 22.04
N ILE A 19 30.94 -16.02 22.08
CA ILE A 19 29.65 -16.32 21.44
C ILE A 19 28.56 -15.42 22.01
N LEU A 20 28.49 -15.26 23.34
CA LEU A 20 27.51 -14.39 23.99
C LEU A 20 27.70 -12.92 23.61
N GLN A 21 28.95 -12.43 23.55
CA GLN A 21 29.26 -11.06 23.12
C GLN A 21 28.84 -10.81 21.67
N VAL A 22 29.16 -11.73 20.76
CA VAL A 22 28.76 -11.65 19.34
C VAL A 22 27.24 -11.72 19.21
N TRP A 23 26.59 -12.62 19.93
CA TRP A 23 25.12 -12.74 19.93
C TRP A 23 24.44 -11.49 20.46
N HIS A 24 24.97 -10.89 21.53
CA HIS A 24 24.45 -9.65 22.10
C HIS A 24 24.58 -8.48 21.11
N LYS A 25 25.75 -8.34 20.47
CA LYS A 25 25.98 -7.32 19.44
C LYS A 25 25.01 -7.48 18.26
N ILE A 26 24.88 -8.69 17.71
CA ILE A 26 23.96 -8.97 16.60
C ILE A 26 22.51 -8.65 16.99
N SER A 27 22.11 -8.98 18.22
CA SER A 27 20.75 -8.71 18.70
C SER A 27 20.49 -7.21 18.88
N CYS A 28 21.47 -6.47 19.40
CA CYS A 28 21.41 -5.02 19.53
C CYS A 28 21.32 -4.33 18.15
N ASP A 29 22.19 -4.71 17.20
CA ASP A 29 22.18 -4.16 15.84
C ASP A 29 20.85 -4.40 15.13
N LYS A 30 20.25 -5.59 15.32
CA LYS A 30 18.92 -5.91 14.79
C LYS A 30 17.82 -5.03 15.38
N ARG A 31 17.84 -4.81 16.70
CA ARG A 31 16.86 -3.94 17.36
C ARG A 31 17.01 -2.49 16.89
N LEU A 32 18.22 -1.94 16.90
CA LEU A 32 18.50 -0.58 16.43
C LEU A 32 18.05 -0.39 14.96
N ARG A 33 18.34 -1.36 14.10
CA ARG A 33 17.88 -1.34 12.70
C ARG A 33 16.35 -1.31 12.61
N PHE A 34 15.67 -2.13 13.42
CA PHE A 34 14.21 -2.14 13.45
C PHE A 34 13.63 -0.81 13.94
N ASP A 35 14.18 -0.26 15.02
CA ASP A 35 13.76 1.03 15.57
C ASP A 35 13.93 2.16 14.51
N HIS A 36 15.05 2.15 13.77
CA HIS A 36 15.27 3.07 12.65
C HIS A 36 14.27 2.88 11.51
N LEU A 37 13.93 1.62 11.15
CA LEU A 37 12.89 1.36 10.16
C LEU A 37 11.54 1.90 10.63
N GLU A 38 11.14 1.62 11.86
CA GLU A 38 9.86 2.08 12.40
C GLU A 38 9.76 3.62 12.42
N GLN A 39 10.83 4.29 12.85
CA GLN A 39 10.92 5.76 12.80
C GLN A 39 10.89 6.31 11.37
N SER A 40 11.38 5.54 10.38
CA SER A 40 11.38 5.99 8.99
C SER A 40 9.98 6.22 8.44
N ILE A 41 8.93 5.61 8.98
CA ILE A 41 7.53 5.90 8.56
C ILE A 41 7.16 7.37 8.80
N SER A 42 7.74 7.98 9.84
CA SER A 42 7.49 9.38 10.18
C SER A 42 8.34 10.38 9.37
N ASN A 43 9.28 9.89 8.54
CA ASN A 43 10.17 10.74 7.76
C ASN A 43 9.43 11.42 6.58
N ALA A 44 10.18 12.16 5.76
CA ALA A 44 9.65 12.88 4.61
C ALA A 44 9.30 11.98 3.39
N THR A 45 9.55 10.67 3.46
CA THR A 45 9.27 9.69 2.41
C THR A 45 8.35 8.57 2.87
N LEU A 46 7.78 8.69 4.08
CA LEU A 46 6.87 7.72 4.67
C LEU A 46 7.48 6.31 4.75
N GLY A 47 8.78 6.18 4.99
CA GLY A 47 9.46 4.87 5.04
C GLY A 47 9.68 4.19 3.68
N PHE A 48 9.31 4.84 2.58
CA PHE A 48 9.71 4.45 1.22
C PHE A 48 11.00 5.17 0.81
N GLN A 49 11.64 4.74 -0.28
CA GLN A 49 12.77 5.50 -0.82
C GLN A 49 12.31 6.74 -1.61
N LYS A 50 11.17 6.65 -2.30
CA LYS A 50 10.60 7.75 -3.08
C LYS A 50 9.08 7.70 -3.10
N ILE A 51 8.45 8.86 -3.15
CA ILE A 51 7.01 8.99 -3.41
C ILE A 51 6.87 9.63 -4.80
N LEU A 52 6.23 8.92 -5.73
CA LEU A 52 6.05 9.32 -7.12
C LEU A 52 4.59 9.70 -7.33
N VAL A 53 4.31 10.91 -7.79
CA VAL A 53 2.96 11.36 -8.15
C VAL A 53 2.84 11.43 -9.66
N ILE A 54 1.94 10.65 -10.24
CA ILE A 54 1.62 10.70 -11.67
C ILE A 54 0.65 11.86 -11.88
N ASN A 55 1.12 12.89 -12.59
CA ASN A 55 0.36 14.11 -12.85
C ASN A 55 0.50 14.52 -14.30
N LEU A 56 -0.63 14.79 -14.97
CA LEU A 56 -0.59 15.37 -16.32
C LEU A 56 0.07 16.76 -16.24
N PRO A 57 1.05 17.08 -17.11
CA PRO A 57 1.72 18.39 -17.07
C PRO A 57 0.77 19.60 -17.20
N SER A 58 -0.38 19.40 -17.86
CA SER A 58 -1.44 20.40 -18.00
C SER A 58 -2.29 20.61 -16.74
N ARG A 59 -2.28 19.68 -15.78
CA ARG A 59 -3.04 19.73 -14.52
C ARG A 59 -2.24 20.40 -13.42
N THR A 60 -1.88 21.67 -13.66
CA THR A 60 -1.16 22.49 -12.67
C THR A 60 -1.97 22.71 -11.40
N ASP A 61 -3.30 22.76 -11.52
CA ASP A 61 -4.24 22.83 -10.39
C ASP A 61 -4.04 21.69 -9.38
N ARG A 62 -3.95 20.44 -9.88
CA ARG A 62 -3.73 19.25 -9.05
C ARG A 62 -2.32 19.21 -8.50
N ARG A 63 -1.34 19.63 -9.30
CA ARG A 63 0.06 19.71 -8.87
C ARG A 63 0.24 20.68 -7.71
N ASP A 64 -0.39 21.86 -7.78
CA ASP A 64 -0.33 22.85 -6.71
C ASP A 64 -0.97 22.30 -5.43
N ALA A 65 -2.14 21.66 -5.55
CA ALA A 65 -2.84 21.03 -4.43
C ALA A 65 -2.02 19.93 -3.74
N ILE A 66 -1.47 18.97 -4.50
CA ILE A 66 -0.65 17.88 -3.94
C ILE A 66 0.64 18.43 -3.31
N SER A 67 1.26 19.43 -3.94
CA SER A 67 2.51 20.03 -3.41
C SER A 67 2.28 20.68 -2.06
N LEU A 68 1.18 21.45 -1.93
CA LEU A 68 0.79 22.06 -0.67
C LEU A 68 0.36 21.02 0.36
N ALA A 69 -0.46 20.04 -0.04
CA ALA A 69 -0.93 18.96 0.83
C ALA A 69 0.23 18.15 1.44
N ALA A 70 1.21 17.76 0.62
CA ALA A 70 2.39 17.01 1.06
C ALA A 70 3.24 17.84 2.03
N ALA A 71 3.45 19.13 1.75
CA ALA A 71 4.17 20.04 2.63
C ALA A 71 3.47 20.19 3.99
N LEU A 72 2.16 20.42 4.01
CA LEU A 72 1.36 20.57 5.23
C LEU A 72 1.27 19.28 6.06
N THR A 73 1.47 18.12 5.44
CA THR A 73 1.52 16.82 6.13
C THR A 73 2.94 16.26 6.27
N ASN A 74 3.95 17.12 6.08
CA ASN A 74 5.36 16.85 6.33
C ASN A 74 5.94 15.64 5.57
N PHE A 75 5.61 15.50 4.29
CA PHE A 75 6.32 14.60 3.38
C PHE A 75 6.56 15.23 2.01
N THR A 76 7.40 14.58 1.21
CA THR A 76 7.86 15.08 -0.08
C THR A 76 7.45 14.15 -1.20
N VAL A 77 7.19 14.72 -2.37
CA VAL A 77 6.80 13.98 -3.56
C VAL A 77 7.69 14.35 -4.74
N ALA A 78 7.88 13.41 -5.66
CA ALA A 78 8.48 13.64 -6.95
C ALA A 78 7.43 13.42 -8.04
N TYR A 79 7.32 14.36 -8.97
CA TYR A 79 6.34 14.26 -10.05
C TYR A 79 6.85 13.43 -11.21
N MET A 80 6.00 12.54 -11.69
CA MET A 80 6.14 11.79 -12.94
C MET A 80 5.11 12.31 -13.93
N PRO A 81 5.50 12.61 -15.18
CA PRO A 81 4.55 13.11 -16.17
C PRO A 81 3.52 12.02 -16.50
N GLY A 82 2.25 12.37 -16.32
CA GLY A 82 1.14 11.67 -16.92
C GLY A 82 1.22 11.76 -18.44
N ILE A 83 0.58 10.81 -19.13
CA ILE A 83 0.65 10.68 -20.59
C ILE A 83 -0.76 10.82 -21.15
N ASP A 84 -0.94 11.72 -22.13
CA ASP A 84 -2.14 11.72 -22.95
C ASP A 84 -2.11 10.47 -23.84
N GLY A 85 -3.10 9.59 -23.69
CA GLY A 85 -3.13 8.35 -24.46
C GLY A 85 -3.30 8.54 -25.97
N SER A 86 -3.67 9.73 -26.44
CA SER A 86 -3.65 10.08 -27.86
C SER A 86 -2.23 10.25 -28.43
N GLU A 87 -1.24 10.48 -27.58
CA GLU A 87 0.18 10.61 -27.97
C GLU A 87 0.90 9.24 -28.00
N VAL A 88 0.29 8.19 -27.47
CA VAL A 88 0.87 6.85 -27.43
C VAL A 88 0.65 6.13 -28.76
N GLN A 89 1.74 5.83 -29.46
CA GLN A 89 1.68 5.13 -30.74
C GLN A 89 1.31 3.65 -30.55
N GLU A 90 0.38 3.14 -31.36
CA GLU A 90 -0.10 1.76 -31.28
C GLU A 90 1.04 0.72 -31.37
N ARG A 91 2.07 1.00 -32.17
CA ARG A 91 3.23 0.09 -32.33
C ARG A 91 4.00 -0.20 -31.04
N VAL A 92 3.85 0.62 -30.00
CA VAL A 92 4.54 0.44 -28.72
C VAL A 92 3.70 -0.32 -27.68
N LEU A 93 2.44 -0.62 -28.01
CA LEU A 93 1.57 -1.38 -27.13
C LEU A 93 1.92 -2.88 -27.19
N PRO A 94 1.76 -3.63 -26.09
CA PRO A 94 1.87 -5.09 -26.09
C PRO A 94 1.02 -5.75 -27.17
N THR A 95 1.49 -6.86 -27.73
CA THR A 95 0.85 -7.48 -28.91
C THR A 95 -0.59 -7.89 -28.67
N ASP A 96 -0.93 -8.33 -27.45
CA ASP A 96 -2.28 -8.75 -27.05
C ASP A 96 -3.29 -7.60 -26.90
N SER A 97 -2.84 -6.35 -27.08
CA SER A 97 -3.67 -5.15 -27.06
C SER A 97 -4.26 -4.78 -28.42
N ARG A 98 -3.67 -5.26 -29.53
CA ARG A 98 -3.97 -4.77 -30.90
C ARG A 98 -5.40 -5.00 -31.34
N ASP A 99 -6.00 -6.12 -30.95
CA ASP A 99 -7.39 -6.45 -31.29
C ASP A 99 -8.39 -5.87 -30.27
N LYS A 100 -7.91 -5.10 -29.28
CA LYS A 100 -8.72 -4.58 -28.18
C LYS A 100 -9.01 -3.09 -28.37
N HIS A 101 -10.27 -2.73 -28.25
CA HIS A 101 -10.71 -1.33 -28.27
C HIS A 101 -10.49 -0.69 -26.89
N ILE A 102 -9.23 -0.41 -26.55
CA ILE A 102 -8.86 0.21 -25.27
C ILE A 102 -9.06 1.73 -25.36
N ARG A 103 -9.76 2.30 -24.37
CA ARG A 103 -9.99 3.75 -24.30
C ARG A 103 -8.66 4.50 -24.20
N LYS A 104 -8.53 5.62 -24.92
CA LYS A 104 -7.32 6.47 -24.92
C LYS A 104 -6.84 6.80 -23.50
N GLY A 105 -7.71 7.22 -22.61
CA GLY A 105 -7.30 7.50 -21.24
C GLY A 105 -6.72 6.29 -20.52
N ASN A 106 -7.24 5.07 -20.72
CA ASN A 106 -6.63 3.85 -20.18
C ASN A 106 -5.22 3.59 -20.78
N ILE A 107 -5.00 3.93 -22.05
CA ILE A 107 -3.65 3.86 -22.69
C ILE A 107 -2.69 4.83 -22.01
N GLY A 108 -3.13 6.08 -21.78
CA GLY A 108 -2.35 7.10 -21.08
C GLY A 108 -2.01 6.70 -19.64
N SER A 109 -3.01 6.26 -18.88
CA SER A 109 -2.84 5.73 -17.52
C SER A 109 -1.86 4.56 -17.49
N TRP A 110 -2.06 3.55 -18.34
CA TRP A 110 -1.14 2.42 -18.45
C TRP A 110 0.29 2.91 -18.70
N ARG A 111 0.50 3.75 -19.71
CA ARG A 111 1.84 4.21 -20.07
C ARG A 111 2.51 4.97 -18.93
N ALA A 112 1.77 5.82 -18.22
CA ALA A 112 2.26 6.57 -17.08
C ALA A 112 2.68 5.66 -15.91
N HIS A 113 1.86 4.65 -15.57
CA HIS A 113 2.19 3.70 -14.51
C HIS A 113 3.38 2.80 -14.89
N ILE A 114 3.45 2.31 -16.14
CA ILE A 114 4.63 1.56 -16.61
C ILE A 114 5.89 2.45 -16.59
N ASN A 115 5.79 3.76 -16.85
CA ASN A 115 6.92 4.68 -16.70
C ASN A 115 7.38 4.78 -15.24
N ALA A 116 6.45 4.88 -14.28
CA ALA A 116 6.78 4.89 -12.85
C ALA A 116 7.48 3.59 -12.42
N LEU A 117 6.98 2.43 -12.85
CA LEU A 117 7.63 1.13 -12.60
C LEU A 117 9.03 1.06 -13.22
N ARG A 118 9.18 1.54 -14.47
CA ARG A 118 10.48 1.61 -15.14
C ARG A 118 11.45 2.50 -14.37
N THR A 119 11.01 3.64 -13.86
CA THR A 119 11.84 4.54 -13.04
C THR A 119 12.37 3.85 -11.78
N ILE A 120 11.57 3.02 -11.11
CA ILE A 120 12.04 2.21 -9.96
C ILE A 120 13.19 1.30 -10.38
N VAL A 121 13.11 0.69 -11.57
CA VAL A 121 14.14 -0.23 -12.08
C VAL A 121 15.40 0.53 -12.52
N GLU A 122 15.25 1.60 -13.31
CA GLU A 122 16.36 2.37 -13.90
C GLU A 122 17.15 3.16 -12.84
N GLN A 123 16.48 3.66 -11.80
CA GLN A 123 17.14 4.38 -10.70
C GLN A 123 17.57 3.45 -9.55
N ASP A 124 17.44 2.13 -9.73
CA ASP A 124 17.66 1.12 -8.69
C ASP A 124 16.98 1.48 -7.35
N LEU A 125 15.72 1.93 -7.39
CA LEU A 125 15.00 2.25 -6.17
C LEU A 125 14.63 0.96 -5.42
N THR A 126 14.78 0.91 -4.09
CA THR A 126 14.38 -0.23 -3.26
C THR A 126 12.87 -0.34 -3.15
N THR A 127 12.20 0.80 -2.93
CA THR A 127 10.74 0.93 -2.82
C THR A 127 10.29 2.29 -3.34
N ALA A 128 9.09 2.35 -3.91
CA ALA A 128 8.42 3.62 -4.16
C ALA A 128 6.92 3.53 -3.90
N LEU A 129 6.35 4.58 -3.33
CA LEU A 129 4.91 4.80 -3.28
C LEU A 129 4.49 5.58 -4.52
N ILE A 130 3.59 5.03 -5.32
CA ILE A 130 3.04 5.66 -6.53
C ILE A 130 1.64 6.17 -6.20
N LEU A 131 1.38 7.45 -6.49
CA LEU A 131 0.16 8.16 -6.23
C LEU A 131 -0.40 8.75 -7.53
N GLU A 132 -1.73 8.77 -7.67
CA GLU A 132 -2.42 9.57 -8.70
C GLU A 132 -2.57 11.04 -8.24
N ASP A 133 -2.76 11.97 -9.17
CA ASP A 133 -2.77 13.42 -8.86
C ASP A 133 -4.08 13.96 -8.29
N ASP A 134 -5.14 13.16 -8.24
CA ASP A 134 -6.40 13.46 -7.53
C ASP A 134 -6.57 12.67 -6.23
N VAL A 135 -5.46 12.19 -5.67
CA VAL A 135 -5.46 11.49 -4.39
C VAL A 135 -5.48 12.46 -3.21
N ASP A 136 -6.15 12.03 -2.14
CA ASP A 136 -6.21 12.70 -0.85
C ASP A 136 -6.10 11.68 0.29
N TRP A 137 -5.75 12.17 1.47
CA TRP A 137 -5.46 11.36 2.65
C TRP A 137 -5.90 12.09 3.93
N ASP A 138 -5.94 11.34 5.04
CA ASP A 138 -6.22 11.93 6.34
C ASP A 138 -4.97 12.65 6.86
N VAL A 139 -5.12 13.79 7.55
CA VAL A 139 -4.00 14.51 8.18
C VAL A 139 -3.16 13.63 9.13
N ARG A 140 -3.75 12.54 9.63
CA ARG A 140 -3.12 11.53 10.49
C ARG A 140 -2.43 10.38 9.73
N LEU A 141 -2.16 10.54 8.43
CA LEU A 141 -1.59 9.51 7.54
C LEU A 141 -0.38 8.77 8.12
N LYS A 142 0.56 9.46 8.77
CA LYS A 142 1.76 8.83 9.36
C LYS A 142 1.40 7.82 10.43
N SER A 143 0.45 8.14 11.32
CA SER A 143 -0.04 7.22 12.34
C SER A 143 -0.79 6.04 11.74
N GLN A 144 -1.59 6.28 10.69
CA GLN A 144 -2.24 5.19 9.96
C GLN A 144 -1.23 4.24 9.30
N LEU A 145 -0.14 4.78 8.74
CA LEU A 145 0.93 3.99 8.14
C LEU A 145 1.75 3.21 9.17
N GLN A 146 1.94 3.74 10.38
CA GLN A 146 2.57 3.00 11.48
C GLN A 146 1.75 1.77 11.87
N LEU A 147 0.43 1.95 12.02
CA LEU A 147 -0.51 0.87 12.31
C LEU A 147 -0.54 -0.16 11.16
N PHE A 148 -0.62 0.30 9.92
CA PHE A 148 -0.53 -0.57 8.74
C PHE A 148 0.82 -1.32 8.69
N ALA A 149 1.94 -0.67 9.03
CA ALA A 149 3.24 -1.31 9.08
C ALA A 149 3.30 -2.42 10.13
N ALA A 150 2.73 -2.22 11.32
CA ALA A 150 2.62 -3.27 12.32
C ALA A 150 1.78 -4.47 11.82
N ALA A 151 0.64 -4.20 11.20
CA ALA A 151 -0.23 -5.24 10.66
C ALA A 151 0.38 -5.99 9.46
N SER A 152 1.02 -5.29 8.54
CA SER A 152 1.73 -5.90 7.40
C SER A 152 2.92 -6.75 7.86
N ARG A 153 3.65 -6.34 8.90
CA ARG A 153 4.69 -7.18 9.52
C ARG A 153 4.11 -8.44 10.14
N ALA A 154 3.03 -8.33 10.92
CA ALA A 154 2.34 -9.49 11.48
C ALA A 154 1.91 -10.47 10.37
N TYR A 155 1.47 -9.95 9.23
CA TYR A 155 1.10 -10.75 8.07
C TYR A 155 2.30 -11.44 7.38
N LEU A 156 3.37 -10.69 7.11
CA LEU A 156 4.46 -11.13 6.21
C LEU A 156 5.61 -11.83 6.93
N GLN A 157 5.90 -11.43 8.17
CA GLN A 157 7.14 -11.84 8.83
C GLN A 157 7.01 -13.24 9.44
N PRO A 158 8.12 -14.00 9.47
CA PRO A 158 8.14 -15.29 10.16
C PRO A 158 7.84 -15.14 11.65
N LEU A 159 7.19 -16.15 12.23
CA LEU A 159 6.89 -16.18 13.65
C LEU A 159 8.18 -16.29 14.46
N LYS A 160 8.26 -15.53 15.57
CA LYS A 160 9.39 -15.61 16.49
C LYS A 160 9.47 -16.97 17.20
N SER A 161 8.31 -17.58 17.46
CA SER A 161 8.19 -18.93 18.05
C SER A 161 8.59 -20.04 17.09
N ASN A 162 8.38 -19.84 15.78
CA ASN A 162 8.75 -20.79 14.73
C ASN A 162 9.15 -20.06 13.43
N PRO A 163 10.45 -19.73 13.25
CA PRO A 163 10.93 -18.95 12.10
C PRO A 163 10.71 -19.57 10.71
N SER A 164 10.30 -20.84 10.63
CA SER A 164 9.96 -21.51 9.37
C SER A 164 8.51 -21.30 8.94
N GLN A 165 7.71 -20.62 9.76
CA GLN A 165 6.28 -20.39 9.54
C GLN A 165 5.93 -18.91 9.57
N THR A 166 4.87 -18.57 8.84
CA THR A 166 4.18 -17.28 8.85
C THR A 166 2.73 -17.50 9.29
N LEU A 167 2.00 -16.44 9.65
CA LEU A 167 0.57 -16.53 9.99
C LEU A 167 -0.31 -17.02 8.83
N THR A 168 0.19 -16.94 7.59
CA THR A 168 -0.56 -17.17 6.34
C THR A 168 -1.00 -18.63 6.11
N GLN A 169 -0.74 -19.54 7.04
CA GLN A 169 -1.05 -20.99 6.88
C GLN A 169 -2.40 -21.41 7.48
N ALA A 170 -3.18 -20.49 8.04
CA ALA A 170 -4.54 -20.79 8.50
C ALA A 170 -5.51 -19.65 8.13
N ALA A 171 -6.76 -20.01 7.83
CA ALA A 171 -7.87 -19.08 7.61
C ALA A 171 -8.25 -18.39 8.94
N VAL A 172 -7.47 -17.37 9.33
CA VAL A 172 -7.56 -16.75 10.66
C VAL A 172 -7.84 -15.26 10.54
N VAL A 173 -8.80 -14.80 11.31
CA VAL A 173 -8.99 -13.38 11.61
C VAL A 173 -8.28 -13.11 12.93
N VAL A 174 -7.28 -12.22 12.92
CA VAL A 174 -6.40 -11.95 14.07
C VAL A 174 -6.45 -10.45 14.39
N PRO A 175 -6.92 -10.04 15.58
CA PRO A 175 -6.71 -8.67 16.05
C PRO A 175 -5.21 -8.40 16.23
N LEU A 176 -4.71 -7.28 15.71
CA LEU A 176 -3.30 -6.88 15.81
C LEU A 176 -2.75 -6.90 17.25
N PRO A 177 -3.49 -6.44 18.28
CA PRO A 177 -3.01 -6.53 19.67
C PRO A 177 -2.81 -7.97 20.16
N SER A 178 -3.45 -8.94 19.52
CA SER A 178 -3.37 -10.37 19.84
C SER A 178 -2.54 -11.14 18.80
N ALA A 179 -1.95 -10.46 17.82
CA ALA A 179 -1.10 -11.10 16.83
C ALA A 179 0.19 -11.61 17.49
N PRO A 180 0.66 -12.83 17.16
CA PRO A 180 1.88 -13.36 17.72
C PRO A 180 3.10 -12.55 17.27
N ASP A 181 4.11 -12.52 18.14
CA ASP A 181 5.41 -11.91 17.84
C ASP A 181 6.03 -12.49 16.56
N THR A 182 6.53 -11.60 15.71
CA THR A 182 7.26 -11.95 14.50
C THR A 182 8.72 -11.55 14.60
N LEU A 183 9.55 -12.10 13.71
CA LEU A 183 10.91 -11.60 13.52
C LEU A 183 10.86 -10.17 12.95
N PRO A 184 11.79 -9.28 13.38
CA PRO A 184 11.83 -7.92 12.85
C PRO A 184 12.21 -7.94 11.37
N PRO A 185 11.60 -7.08 10.54
CA PRO A 185 12.00 -6.94 9.15
C PRO A 185 13.39 -6.32 9.03
N SER A 186 14.00 -6.55 7.87
CA SER A 186 15.34 -6.10 7.56
C SER A 186 15.34 -4.95 6.56
N THR A 187 14.49 -4.96 5.54
CA THR A 187 14.59 -4.05 4.39
C THR A 187 13.57 -2.94 4.38
N SER A 188 12.38 -3.17 4.92
CA SER A 188 11.27 -2.21 4.85
C SER A 188 10.51 -2.16 6.17
N PRO A 189 10.05 -0.98 6.60
CA PRO A 189 9.22 -0.87 7.80
C PRO A 189 7.88 -1.60 7.68
N TYR A 190 7.41 -1.81 6.45
CA TYR A 190 6.17 -2.51 6.10
C TYR A 190 6.33 -4.03 5.99
N GLY A 191 7.42 -4.59 6.53
CA GLY A 191 7.78 -5.99 6.34
C GLY A 191 8.67 -6.21 5.12
N ASP A 192 9.19 -7.42 5.02
CA ASP A 192 10.03 -7.90 3.92
C ASP A 192 9.22 -8.76 2.94
N GLY A 193 9.72 -8.86 1.70
CA GLY A 193 9.26 -9.86 0.74
C GLY A 193 7.93 -9.55 0.05
N TRP A 194 7.33 -8.37 0.25
CA TRP A 194 6.17 -7.89 -0.51
C TRP A 194 6.57 -7.38 -1.90
N ASP A 195 5.66 -7.49 -2.86
CA ASP A 195 5.77 -6.93 -4.21
C ASP A 195 4.94 -5.64 -4.34
N VAL A 196 3.71 -5.64 -3.81
CA VAL A 196 2.77 -4.52 -3.86
C VAL A 196 2.10 -4.30 -2.50
N LEU A 197 2.02 -3.04 -2.07
CA LEU A 197 1.15 -2.60 -0.98
C LEU A 197 0.10 -1.66 -1.58
N TRP A 198 -1.14 -2.11 -1.71
CA TRP A 198 -2.24 -1.34 -2.30
C TRP A 198 -2.92 -0.51 -1.21
N LEU A 199 -2.46 0.74 -1.05
CA LEU A 199 -2.83 1.60 0.08
C LEU A 199 -4.02 2.52 -0.25
N GLY A 200 -4.34 2.68 -1.52
CA GLY A 200 -5.43 3.51 -2.03
C GLY A 200 -6.15 2.84 -3.19
N HIS A 201 -7.46 2.70 -3.04
CA HIS A 201 -8.33 2.02 -3.98
C HIS A 201 -9.79 2.48 -3.74
N CYS A 202 -10.68 2.27 -4.70
CA CYS A 202 -12.10 2.62 -4.55
C CYS A 202 -12.91 1.56 -3.79
N GLY A 203 -12.32 0.41 -3.51
CA GLY A 203 -12.97 -0.68 -2.81
C GLY A 203 -12.31 -2.01 -3.17
N VAL A 204 -12.82 -3.06 -2.54
CA VAL A 204 -12.44 -4.43 -2.81
C VAL A 204 -13.70 -5.20 -3.17
N ASP A 205 -13.69 -5.86 -4.33
CA ASP A 205 -14.76 -6.77 -4.71
C ASP A 205 -14.68 -8.06 -3.88
N THR A 206 -15.41 -8.08 -2.78
CA THR A 206 -15.48 -9.20 -1.84
C THR A 206 -16.17 -10.44 -2.41
N THR A 207 -16.87 -10.33 -3.55
CA THR A 207 -17.56 -11.46 -4.18
C THR A 207 -16.61 -12.36 -4.99
N ARG A 208 -15.43 -11.83 -5.34
CA ARG A 208 -14.48 -12.52 -6.22
C ARG A 208 -13.62 -13.58 -5.55
N ARG A 209 -13.59 -13.65 -4.20
CA ARG A 209 -12.72 -14.57 -3.44
C ARG A 209 -13.33 -15.03 -2.12
N ASP A 210 -12.94 -16.24 -1.74
CA ASP A 210 -13.36 -16.87 -0.50
C ASP A 210 -12.78 -16.12 0.72
N HIS A 211 -13.62 -15.82 1.72
CA HIS A 211 -13.29 -15.03 2.92
C HIS A 211 -12.32 -15.73 3.89
N HIS A 212 -11.77 -16.88 3.50
CA HIS A 212 -10.88 -17.73 4.30
C HIS A 212 -9.39 -17.33 4.25
N GLN A 213 -9.08 -16.09 3.88
CA GLN A 213 -7.71 -15.58 3.91
C GLN A 213 -7.40 -14.92 5.25
N LEU A 214 -6.13 -14.95 5.66
CA LEU A 214 -5.65 -14.25 6.85
C LEU A 214 -6.06 -12.76 6.80
N GLN A 215 -6.66 -12.29 7.88
CA GLN A 215 -6.99 -10.89 8.08
C GLN A 215 -6.38 -10.41 9.40
N ILE A 216 -5.67 -9.29 9.36
CA ILE A 216 -5.21 -8.59 10.56
C ILE A 216 -6.16 -7.44 10.83
N LEU A 217 -6.89 -7.50 11.94
CA LEU A 217 -7.83 -6.45 12.35
C LEU A 217 -7.13 -5.40 13.21
N LEU A 218 -7.42 -4.15 12.93
CA LEU A 218 -7.03 -2.99 13.71
C LEU A 218 -8.34 -2.39 14.28
N PRO A 219 -8.79 -2.88 15.44
CA PRO A 219 -10.00 -2.38 16.07
C PRO A 219 -9.81 -0.95 16.57
N ASP A 220 -10.93 -0.25 16.76
CA ASP A 220 -10.99 1.07 17.40
C ASP A 220 -10.11 2.15 16.74
N ASP A 221 -9.92 2.08 15.42
CA ASP A 221 -9.20 3.10 14.66
C ASP A 221 -10.07 4.38 14.51
N PRO A 222 -9.70 5.49 15.18
CA PRO A 222 -10.50 6.72 15.17
C PRO A 222 -10.51 7.41 13.79
N THR A 223 -9.66 6.97 12.87
CA THR A 223 -9.59 7.50 11.51
C THR A 223 -10.52 6.77 10.54
N VAL A 224 -11.07 5.62 10.93
CA VAL A 224 -12.09 4.89 10.16
C VAL A 224 -13.45 5.55 10.37
N PRO A 225 -14.22 5.90 9.31
CA PRO A 225 -15.57 6.43 9.46
C PRO A 225 -16.54 5.42 10.10
N ALA A 226 -17.63 5.92 10.66
CA ALA A 226 -18.73 5.07 11.12
C ALA A 226 -19.30 4.22 9.94
N PRO A 227 -19.83 3.01 10.19
CA PRO A 227 -20.31 2.10 9.14
C PRO A 227 -21.21 2.73 8.08
N LYS A 228 -22.10 3.66 8.47
CA LYS A 228 -23.00 4.40 7.56
C LYS A 228 -22.27 5.19 6.45
N HIS A 229 -21.00 5.55 6.70
CA HIS A 229 -20.15 6.34 5.81
C HIS A 229 -19.12 5.50 5.05
N LEU A 230 -19.04 4.19 5.29
CA LEU A 230 -18.14 3.27 4.58
C LEU A 230 -18.70 2.94 3.20
N LYS A 231 -18.51 3.86 2.26
CA LYS A 231 -19.01 3.77 0.88
C LYS A 231 -17.88 4.00 -0.12
N ALA A 232 -17.79 3.13 -1.13
CA ALA A 232 -16.81 3.20 -2.22
C ALA A 232 -16.82 4.55 -2.94
N HIS A 233 -18.00 5.14 -3.09
CA HIS A 233 -18.17 6.48 -3.63
C HIS A 233 -19.44 7.14 -3.05
N PRO A 234 -19.59 8.47 -3.13
CA PRO A 234 -20.71 9.21 -2.53
C PRO A 234 -22.13 8.82 -2.99
N PHE A 235 -22.25 8.07 -4.09
CA PHE A 235 -23.52 7.62 -4.67
C PHE A 235 -23.74 6.11 -4.54
N ALA A 236 -22.84 5.39 -3.85
CA ALA A 236 -23.05 3.98 -3.60
C ALA A 236 -24.35 3.84 -2.78
N ALA A 237 -25.31 3.11 -3.35
CA ALA A 237 -26.61 2.89 -2.74
C ALA A 237 -26.41 2.27 -1.35
N GLU A 238 -25.61 1.21 -1.30
CA GLU A 238 -25.27 0.48 -0.09
C GLU A 238 -23.84 0.77 0.39
N PRO A 239 -23.59 0.67 1.71
CA PRO A 239 -22.24 0.58 2.25
C PRO A 239 -21.44 -0.60 1.70
N ASP A 240 -20.11 -0.49 1.77
CA ASP A 240 -19.18 -1.58 1.54
C ASP A 240 -19.47 -2.75 2.50
N ALA A 241 -19.20 -3.99 2.10
CA ALA A 241 -19.32 -5.16 2.98
C ALA A 241 -18.54 -4.99 4.29
N LEU A 242 -17.44 -4.22 4.26
CA LEU A 242 -16.67 -3.83 5.44
C LEU A 242 -17.54 -3.20 6.54
N ALA A 243 -18.62 -2.50 6.18
CA ALA A 243 -19.52 -1.85 7.12
C ALA A 243 -20.27 -2.82 8.05
N THR A 244 -20.40 -4.09 7.65
CA THR A 244 -21.13 -5.11 8.41
C THR A 244 -20.27 -6.31 8.82
N LEU A 245 -19.14 -6.54 8.13
CA LEU A 245 -18.25 -7.69 8.38
C LEU A 245 -17.46 -7.59 9.69
N HIS A 246 -17.19 -6.38 10.18
CA HIS A 246 -16.37 -6.14 11.37
C HIS A 246 -17.01 -5.13 12.31
N PRO A 247 -16.59 -5.08 13.59
CA PRO A 247 -17.03 -4.03 14.51
C PRO A 247 -16.80 -2.62 13.91
N PRO A 248 -17.63 -1.62 14.28
CA PRO A 248 -17.42 -0.24 13.87
C PRO A 248 -15.98 0.24 14.12
N HIS A 249 -15.50 1.16 13.28
CA HIS A 249 -14.14 1.71 13.41
C HIS A 249 -13.01 0.67 13.29
N THR A 250 -13.25 -0.45 12.61
CA THR A 250 -12.20 -1.44 12.33
C THR A 250 -11.55 -1.19 10.99
N ARG A 251 -10.21 -1.17 10.97
CA ARG A 251 -9.40 -1.28 9.74
C ARG A 251 -8.88 -2.71 9.60
N VAL A 252 -8.75 -3.19 8.37
CA VAL A 252 -8.38 -4.57 8.07
C VAL A 252 -7.22 -4.59 7.08
N VAL A 253 -6.19 -5.36 7.37
CA VAL A 253 -5.07 -5.63 6.45
C VAL A 253 -5.13 -7.09 6.02
N HIS A 254 -5.07 -7.34 4.73
CA HIS A 254 -5.15 -8.67 4.14
C HIS A 254 -4.46 -8.72 2.77
N ALA A 255 -4.40 -9.91 2.16
CA ALA A 255 -3.93 -10.03 0.78
C ALA A 255 -4.80 -9.21 -0.17
N ALA A 256 -4.16 -8.49 -1.10
CA ALA A 256 -4.89 -7.80 -2.16
C ALA A 256 -5.65 -8.83 -3.00
N ALA A 257 -6.95 -8.59 -3.14
CA ALA A 257 -7.87 -9.47 -3.83
C ALA A 257 -9.04 -8.62 -4.32
N GLY A 258 -9.34 -8.59 -5.62
CA GLY A 258 -10.53 -7.86 -6.09
C GLY A 258 -10.46 -6.33 -6.00
N ASN A 259 -9.29 -5.75 -5.68
CA ASN A 259 -9.07 -4.30 -5.62
C ASN A 259 -9.40 -3.59 -6.94
N VAL A 260 -9.91 -2.36 -6.86
CA VAL A 260 -10.16 -1.49 -8.04
C VAL A 260 -9.69 -0.07 -7.76
N CYS A 261 -9.33 0.67 -8.83
CA CYS A 261 -8.61 1.95 -8.75
C CYS A 261 -7.17 1.80 -8.22
N SER A 262 -6.29 2.72 -8.65
CA SER A 262 -4.86 2.73 -8.30
C SER A 262 -4.41 4.02 -7.64
N ASN A 263 -5.30 4.65 -6.86
CA ASN A 263 -5.08 5.91 -6.15
C ASN A 263 -3.71 6.03 -5.48
N GLY A 264 -3.31 4.95 -4.80
CA GLY A 264 -2.03 4.87 -4.13
C GLY A 264 -1.58 3.43 -3.95
N TYR A 265 -0.42 3.07 -4.47
CA TYR A 265 0.16 1.75 -4.25
C TYR A 265 1.68 1.84 -4.17
N ALA A 266 2.26 1.12 -3.22
CA ALA A 266 3.71 1.00 -3.12
C ALA A 266 4.18 -0.26 -3.82
N VAL A 267 5.38 -0.18 -4.42
CA VAL A 267 5.99 -1.27 -5.16
C VAL A 267 7.44 -1.44 -4.70
N SER A 268 7.83 -2.68 -4.41
CA SER A 268 9.23 -3.01 -4.13
C SER A 268 9.99 -3.15 -5.45
N ARG A 269 11.32 -3.02 -5.42
CA ARG A 269 12.13 -3.22 -6.63
C ARG A 269 11.85 -4.54 -7.35
N ARG A 270 11.66 -5.61 -6.56
CA ARG A 270 11.32 -6.94 -7.07
C ARG A 270 9.93 -6.92 -7.74
N GLY A 271 8.95 -6.31 -7.07
CA GLY A 271 7.61 -6.11 -7.62
C GLY A 271 7.62 -5.31 -8.91
N ALA A 272 8.39 -4.22 -8.97
CA ALA A 272 8.46 -3.35 -10.15
C ALA A 272 9.00 -4.09 -11.38
N ARG A 273 10.06 -4.91 -11.22
CA ARG A 273 10.59 -5.74 -12.31
C ARG A 273 9.56 -6.75 -12.82
N ARG A 274 8.82 -7.40 -11.90
CA ARG A 274 7.79 -8.40 -12.24
C ARG A 274 6.57 -7.76 -12.91
N LEU A 275 6.12 -6.61 -12.41
CA LEU A 275 5.02 -5.84 -12.99
C LEU A 275 5.41 -5.24 -14.35
N LEU A 276 6.63 -4.75 -14.50
CA LEU A 276 7.12 -4.25 -15.79
C LEU A 276 7.15 -5.35 -16.85
N HIS A 277 7.55 -6.57 -16.47
CA HIS A 277 7.44 -7.73 -17.35
C HIS A 277 5.97 -8.06 -17.67
N ALA A 278 5.15 -8.29 -16.64
CA ALA A 278 3.77 -8.76 -16.84
C ALA A 278 2.85 -7.74 -17.52
N LEU A 279 2.95 -6.47 -17.16
CA LEU A 279 2.02 -5.42 -17.58
C LEU A 279 2.64 -4.44 -18.59
N GLY A 280 3.97 -4.39 -18.71
CA GLY A 280 4.65 -3.50 -19.64
C GLY A 280 5.14 -4.19 -20.92
N ILE A 281 5.40 -5.49 -20.86
CA ILE A 281 5.94 -6.29 -21.99
C ILE A 281 4.90 -7.31 -22.46
N GLU A 282 4.39 -8.13 -21.55
CA GLU A 282 3.55 -9.28 -21.90
C GLU A 282 2.12 -8.89 -22.26
N SER A 283 1.47 -8.06 -21.44
CA SER A 283 0.03 -7.82 -21.58
C SER A 283 -0.36 -6.36 -21.40
N PHE A 284 -1.30 -5.90 -22.23
CA PHE A 284 -2.08 -4.69 -21.98
C PHE A 284 -3.49 -4.85 -22.55
N THR A 285 -4.48 -5.04 -21.68
CA THR A 285 -5.80 -5.51 -22.13
C THR A 285 -6.99 -4.76 -21.58
N THR A 286 -6.80 -4.02 -20.50
CA THR A 286 -7.84 -3.25 -19.82
C THR A 286 -7.18 -2.10 -19.03
N GLY A 287 -7.93 -1.41 -18.15
CA GLY A 287 -7.37 -0.40 -17.25
C GLY A 287 -6.22 -0.96 -16.40
N PHE A 288 -5.21 -0.12 -16.11
CA PHE A 288 -4.03 -0.54 -15.35
C PHE A 288 -4.40 -1.11 -13.98
N ASP A 289 -5.35 -0.49 -13.29
CA ASP A 289 -5.86 -0.94 -12.00
C ASP A 289 -6.44 -2.36 -12.07
N LEU A 290 -7.24 -2.66 -13.09
CA LEU A 290 -7.81 -4.00 -13.29
C LEU A 290 -6.74 -5.03 -13.66
N MET A 291 -5.73 -4.63 -14.41
CA MET A 291 -4.58 -5.50 -14.72
C MET A 291 -3.71 -5.78 -13.49
N LEU A 292 -3.48 -4.76 -12.65
CA LEU A 292 -2.77 -4.90 -11.38
C LEU A 292 -3.55 -5.82 -10.43
N ARG A 293 -4.88 -5.66 -10.38
CA ARG A 293 -5.78 -6.55 -9.64
C ARG A 293 -5.60 -7.98 -10.12
N ASP A 294 -5.79 -8.23 -11.41
CA ASP A 294 -5.71 -9.59 -11.96
C ASP A 294 -4.32 -10.20 -11.70
N TRP A 295 -3.25 -9.41 -11.75
CA TRP A 295 -1.89 -9.87 -11.43
C TRP A 295 -1.72 -10.26 -9.95
N CYS A 296 -2.27 -9.48 -9.02
CA CYS A 296 -2.27 -9.79 -7.59
C CYS A 296 -3.22 -10.96 -7.25
N ASP A 297 -4.38 -11.03 -7.91
CA ASP A 297 -5.39 -12.07 -7.72
C ASP A 297 -4.86 -13.44 -8.16
N GLN A 298 -4.11 -13.50 -9.27
CA GLN A 298 -3.42 -14.70 -9.76
C GLN A 298 -2.37 -15.27 -8.78
N GLY A 299 -1.96 -14.49 -7.78
CA GLY A 299 -1.17 -15.01 -6.66
C GLY A 299 -1.94 -15.97 -5.76
N VAL A 300 -3.25 -16.15 -5.97
CA VAL A 300 -4.13 -16.97 -5.12
C VAL A 300 -5.25 -17.67 -5.93
N SER A 301 -5.47 -17.31 -7.19
CA SER A 301 -6.46 -17.94 -8.08
C SER A 301 -5.79 -18.57 -9.30
N GLY A 302 -5.49 -19.87 -9.24
CA GLY A 302 -5.08 -20.68 -10.39
C GLY A 302 -5.72 -22.06 -10.30
N GLY A 303 -6.61 -22.37 -11.24
CA GLY A 303 -7.31 -23.64 -11.32
C GLY A 303 -6.37 -24.86 -11.33
N GLY A 304 -6.80 -25.92 -10.65
CA GLY A 304 -6.26 -27.28 -10.78
C GLY A 304 -4.93 -27.58 -10.08
N GLY A 305 -4.18 -26.58 -9.62
CA GLY A 305 -3.00 -26.76 -8.78
C GLY A 305 -3.24 -26.07 -7.43
N GLY A 306 -3.42 -26.85 -6.36
CA GLY A 306 -3.75 -26.33 -5.02
C GLY A 306 -2.76 -25.27 -4.51
N ALA A 307 -3.06 -24.66 -3.36
CA ALA A 307 -2.34 -23.55 -2.72
C ALA A 307 -0.79 -23.63 -2.73
N ALA A 308 -0.21 -24.83 -2.87
CA ALA A 308 1.21 -25.05 -3.11
C ALA A 308 1.77 -24.45 -4.42
N ALA A 309 0.97 -24.36 -5.50
CA ALA A 309 1.40 -23.77 -6.78
C ALA A 309 1.40 -22.23 -6.76
N ALA A 310 0.47 -21.63 -6.01
CA ALA A 310 0.42 -20.18 -5.76
C ALA A 310 1.59 -19.71 -4.86
N ALA A 311 1.94 -20.51 -3.83
CA ALA A 311 3.16 -20.34 -3.07
C ALA A 311 4.43 -20.49 -3.93
N ALA A 312 4.38 -21.31 -4.99
CA ALA A 312 5.47 -21.46 -5.96
C ALA A 312 5.59 -20.28 -6.95
N ALA A 313 4.54 -19.47 -7.17
CA ALA A 313 4.58 -18.27 -8.02
C ALA A 313 4.97 -16.97 -7.27
N GLY A 314 4.91 -16.96 -5.93
CA GLY A 314 5.66 -16.01 -5.08
C GLY A 314 5.32 -14.53 -5.22
N ARG A 315 4.06 -14.15 -5.52
CA ARG A 315 3.59 -12.74 -5.58
C ARG A 315 2.97 -12.33 -4.23
N ALA A 316 3.55 -11.35 -3.56
CA ALA A 316 3.06 -10.89 -2.26
C ALA A 316 2.43 -9.50 -2.37
N CYS A 317 1.10 -9.46 -2.55
CA CYS A 317 0.32 -8.22 -2.57
C CYS A 317 -0.51 -8.09 -1.30
N LEU A 318 -0.40 -6.96 -0.59
CA LEU A 318 -1.27 -6.63 0.55
C LEU A 318 -2.11 -5.40 0.25
N THR A 319 -3.27 -5.30 0.89
CA THR A 319 -4.16 -4.14 0.86
C THR A 319 -4.66 -3.81 2.25
N VAL A 320 -5.31 -2.65 2.39
CA VAL A 320 -5.91 -2.19 3.63
C VAL A 320 -7.30 -1.60 3.39
N GLN A 321 -8.29 -2.01 4.19
CA GLN A 321 -9.68 -1.54 4.11
C GLN A 321 -10.11 -0.92 5.45
N PRO A 322 -10.66 0.31 5.47
CA PRO A 322 -10.76 1.24 4.34
C PRO A 322 -9.36 1.67 3.84
N PRO A 323 -9.25 2.21 2.61
CA PRO A 323 -7.99 2.67 2.08
C PRO A 323 -7.42 3.85 2.89
N LEU A 324 -6.10 4.05 2.83
CA LEU A 324 -5.40 5.20 3.41
C LEU A 324 -5.38 6.41 2.47
N PHE A 325 -5.49 6.14 1.17
CA PHE A 325 -5.52 7.10 0.10
C PHE A 325 -6.80 6.94 -0.71
N SER A 326 -7.48 8.03 -1.03
CA SER A 326 -8.78 7.99 -1.72
C SER A 326 -8.85 9.10 -2.76
N HIS A 327 -9.69 8.93 -3.79
CA HIS A 327 -9.94 10.02 -4.73
C HIS A 327 -10.61 11.20 -4.01
N PHE A 328 -10.10 12.40 -4.26
CA PHE A 328 -10.79 13.64 -3.90
C PHE A 328 -11.76 14.04 -5.02
N ALA A 329 -13.05 13.92 -4.75
CA ALA A 329 -14.07 14.33 -5.70
C ALA A 329 -14.14 15.87 -5.77
N VAL A 330 -13.71 16.44 -6.89
CA VAL A 330 -13.90 17.86 -7.26
C VAL A 330 -14.41 18.00 -8.69
N GLY A 331 -15.08 19.11 -8.98
CA GLY A 331 -15.43 19.46 -10.36
C GLY A 331 -14.18 19.50 -11.25
N GLY A 332 -14.29 19.06 -12.51
CA GLY A 332 -13.18 19.05 -13.47
C GLY A 332 -12.78 17.66 -13.98
N GLY A 333 -13.13 16.61 -13.25
CA GLY A 333 -13.12 15.24 -13.73
C GLY A 333 -11.82 14.51 -13.96
N SER A 334 -11.96 13.20 -14.19
CA SER A 334 -10.86 12.28 -14.49
C SER A 334 -10.56 12.30 -15.99
N ASP A 335 -9.28 12.49 -16.31
CA ASP A 335 -8.75 12.52 -17.67
C ASP A 335 -8.57 11.09 -18.28
N ILE A 336 -8.87 10.03 -17.50
CA ILE A 336 -8.72 8.62 -17.93
C ILE A 336 -10.04 8.05 -18.46
N GLN A 337 -11.14 8.19 -17.72
CA GLN A 337 -12.43 7.61 -18.10
C GLN A 337 -13.56 8.63 -18.25
N GLY A 338 -13.33 9.93 -18.02
CA GLY A 338 -14.39 10.94 -17.91
C GLY A 338 -15.32 10.77 -16.69
N LEU A 339 -15.31 9.56 -16.09
CA LEU A 339 -15.90 9.16 -14.82
C LEU A 339 -15.13 9.75 -13.62
N GLY A 340 -14.78 11.02 -13.70
CA GLY A 340 -14.51 11.81 -12.50
C GLY A 340 -15.23 13.15 -12.58
N GLY A 341 -15.60 13.57 -13.80
CA GLY A 341 -16.15 14.91 -14.04
C GLY A 341 -17.65 14.95 -13.83
N GLY A 342 -18.33 13.85 -14.13
CA GLY A 342 -19.76 13.70 -13.88
C GLY A 342 -20.11 13.42 -12.41
N TYR A 343 -19.16 12.98 -11.58
CA TYR A 343 -19.45 12.56 -10.20
C TYR A 343 -19.47 13.72 -9.19
N ALA A 344 -18.82 14.84 -9.51
CA ALA A 344 -18.71 15.99 -8.62
C ALA A 344 -19.94 16.92 -8.66
N GLY A 345 -21.12 16.39 -9.00
CA GLY A 345 -22.32 17.17 -9.28
C GLY A 345 -22.87 18.00 -8.11
N ARG A 346 -22.29 17.91 -6.89
CA ARG A 346 -22.59 18.81 -5.73
C ARG A 346 -21.72 18.58 -4.48
N ARG A 347 -21.11 17.41 -4.29
CA ARG A 347 -20.35 17.08 -3.07
C ARG A 347 -18.84 17.06 -3.34
N ARG A 348 -18.10 17.87 -2.58
CA ARG A 348 -16.63 17.86 -2.55
C ARG A 348 -16.15 17.02 -1.37
N GLY A 349 -15.23 16.10 -1.61
CA GLY A 349 -14.62 15.32 -0.54
C GLY A 349 -14.07 13.97 -0.98
N SER A 350 -13.52 13.25 -0.01
CA SER A 350 -12.89 11.94 -0.21
C SER A 350 -13.67 10.85 0.49
N ALA A 351 -13.95 9.77 -0.22
CA ALA A 351 -14.52 8.56 0.40
C ALA A 351 -13.54 8.04 1.47
N TYR A 352 -14.09 7.50 2.56
CA TYR A 352 -13.34 6.89 3.68
C TYR A 352 -12.42 7.82 4.51
N VAL A 353 -12.09 9.02 4.04
CA VAL A 353 -11.16 9.94 4.71
C VAL A 353 -11.93 10.93 5.59
N ARG A 354 -11.75 10.86 6.92
CA ARG A 354 -12.42 11.76 7.87
C ARG A 354 -11.86 13.19 7.80
N LEU A 355 -10.60 13.36 8.16
CA LEU A 355 -9.92 14.66 8.16
C LEU A 355 -9.12 14.83 6.88
N SER A 356 -9.81 15.04 5.76
CA SER A 356 -9.19 15.23 4.43
C SER A 356 -8.25 16.42 4.43
N VAL A 357 -7.04 16.21 3.92
CA VAL A 357 -6.07 17.28 3.74
C VAL A 357 -6.57 18.27 2.71
N TRP A 358 -7.06 17.80 1.56
CA TRP A 358 -7.58 18.67 0.50
C TRP A 358 -8.76 19.53 0.98
N ARG A 359 -9.66 18.97 1.78
CA ARG A 359 -10.79 19.70 2.37
C ARG A 359 -10.33 20.76 3.37
N ASN A 360 -9.20 20.53 4.02
CA ASN A 360 -8.66 21.35 5.10
C ASN A 360 -7.44 22.20 4.71
N LEU A 361 -7.05 22.27 3.42
CA LEU A 361 -5.86 23.00 2.96
C LEU A 361 -5.80 24.45 3.49
N GLY A 362 -6.92 25.18 3.43
CA GLY A 362 -6.98 26.55 3.94
C GLY A 362 -6.71 26.62 5.44
N GLY A 363 -7.42 25.80 6.24
CA GLY A 363 -7.23 25.76 7.69
C GLY A 363 -5.82 25.33 8.10
N LEU A 364 -5.27 24.30 7.44
CA LEU A 364 -3.90 23.83 7.67
C LEU A 364 -2.86 24.91 7.31
N SER A 365 -3.08 25.65 6.22
CA SER A 365 -2.21 26.78 5.82
C SER A 365 -2.25 27.94 6.80
N GLU A 366 -3.37 28.12 7.49
CA GLU A 366 -3.56 29.10 8.57
C GLU A 366 -3.04 28.61 9.93
N GLY A 367 -2.54 27.36 10.02
CA GLY A 367 -2.01 26.78 11.25
C GLY A 367 -3.07 26.24 12.22
N LYS A 368 -4.29 25.96 11.74
CA LYS A 368 -5.36 25.36 12.56
C LYS A 368 -4.94 24.00 13.11
N GLY A 369 -5.24 23.76 14.38
CA GLY A 369 -5.04 22.47 15.02
C GLY A 369 -5.96 21.39 14.47
N VAL A 370 -5.63 20.11 14.71
CA VAL A 370 -6.41 18.95 14.25
C VAL A 370 -7.88 19.02 14.69
N ASP A 371 -8.14 19.54 15.90
CA ASP A 371 -9.49 19.64 16.49
C ASP A 371 -10.35 20.72 15.84
N GLU A 372 -9.75 21.64 15.08
CA GLU A 372 -10.45 22.71 14.36
C GLU A 372 -10.73 22.33 12.89
N LEU A 373 -10.23 21.17 12.45
CA LEU A 373 -10.39 20.72 11.08
C LEU A 373 -11.79 20.16 10.83
N VAL A 374 -12.24 20.29 9.59
CA VAL A 374 -13.53 19.75 9.15
C VAL A 374 -13.41 18.25 9.01
N ASP A 375 -14.16 17.53 9.84
CA ASP A 375 -14.46 16.10 9.67
C ASP A 375 -15.57 15.93 8.64
N GLN A 376 -15.25 15.28 7.52
CA GLN A 376 -16.20 15.01 6.45
C GLN A 376 -17.23 13.94 6.84
N TRP A 377 -16.86 13.05 7.77
CA TRP A 377 -17.65 11.87 8.14
C TRP A 377 -17.76 11.76 9.67
N PRO A 378 -18.41 12.73 10.33
CA PRO A 378 -18.60 12.67 11.77
C PRO A 378 -19.46 11.46 12.14
N SER A 379 -19.17 10.85 13.29
CA SER A 379 -19.90 9.68 13.78
C SER A 379 -21.35 10.01 14.16
N GLY A 380 -21.62 11.25 14.55
CA GLY A 380 -22.91 11.79 15.01
C GLY A 380 -24.03 11.75 13.99
#